data_AF-A0A1R3IHZ5-F1
#
_entry.id   AF-A0A1R3IHZ5-F1
#
_cell.length_a   1.000
_cell.length_b   1.000
_cell.length_c   1.000
_cell.angle_alpha   90.00
_cell.angle_beta   90.00
_cell.angle_gamma   90.00
#
_symmetry.space_group_name_H-M   'P 1'
#
loop_
_entity.id
_entity.type
_entity.pdbx_description
1 polymer ?
#
loop_
_entity_poly.entity_id
_entity_poly.type
_entity_poly.pdbx_seq_one_letter_code
_entity_poly.pdbx_strand_id
1 'polypeptide(L)'
;MALRLWNDMVEKDFGSFTLVSDVLFDLLCDLGKLVEAEKCFLQMIEKRQKPSNVSFRRIKVLMELANKYDAIQNLREQMAVFGPLYLLTGGEEKLTGTPDLDSLNVNHARRN
;
A
#
# COMPACT_ATOMS: atom_id res chain seq x y z
N MET A 1 -9.68 7.60 23.60
CA MET A 1 -9.06 8.92 23.36
C MET A 1 -8.45 9.00 21.96
N ALA A 2 -7.54 8.08 21.59
CA ALA A 2 -6.89 8.05 20.27
C ALA A 2 -7.86 8.15 19.06
N LEU A 3 -8.91 7.33 19.01
CA LEU A 3 -9.87 7.35 17.90
C LEU A 3 -10.70 8.65 17.81
N ARG A 4 -10.93 9.35 18.94
CA ARG A 4 -11.61 10.65 18.91
C ARG A 4 -10.71 11.71 18.28
N LEU A 5 -9.44 11.75 18.71
CA LEU A 5 -8.45 12.64 18.13
C LEU A 5 -8.23 12.33 16.64
N TRP A 6 -8.21 11.05 16.27
CA TRP A 6 -8.12 10.63 14.88
C TRP A 6 -9.26 11.18 14.03
N ASN A 7 -10.52 11.03 14.47
CA ASN A 7 -11.66 11.59 13.75
C ASN A 7 -11.50 13.10 13.57
N ASP A 8 -11.10 13.83 14.61
CA ASP A 8 -10.86 15.28 14.53
C ASP A 8 -9.75 15.64 13.54
N MET A 9 -8.70 14.81 13.43
CA MET A 9 -7.60 15.01 12.48
C MET A 9 -8.04 14.75 11.05
N VAL A 10 -8.75 13.65 10.79
CA VAL A 10 -9.27 13.32 9.45
C VAL A 10 -10.28 14.37 8.98
N GLU A 11 -11.18 14.84 9.85
CA GLU A 11 -12.16 15.90 9.51
C GLU A 11 -11.50 17.24 9.16
N LYS A 12 -10.25 17.46 9.59
CA LYS A 12 -9.47 18.66 9.31
C LYS A 12 -8.39 18.44 8.24
N ASP A 13 -8.49 17.36 7.47
CA ASP A 13 -7.55 16.97 6.41
C ASP A 13 -6.13 16.59 6.86
N PHE A 14 -5.96 16.23 8.13
CA PHE A 14 -4.68 15.82 8.70
C PHE A 14 -4.42 14.29 8.63
N GLY A 15 -5.33 13.48 8.11
CA GLY A 15 -5.15 12.02 8.06
C GLY A 15 -3.99 11.57 7.18
N SER A 16 -3.69 12.30 6.09
CA SER A 16 -2.56 12.01 5.20
C SER A 16 -1.20 12.43 5.75
N PHE A 17 -1.13 13.10 6.91
CA PHE A 17 0.16 13.31 7.59
C PHE A 17 0.73 11.97 8.02
N THR A 18 1.73 11.52 7.27
CA THR A 18 2.26 10.16 7.29
C THR A 18 2.67 9.72 8.69
N LEU A 19 3.35 10.61 9.43
CA LEU A 19 3.75 10.33 10.82
C LEU A 19 2.56 10.06 11.75
N VAL A 20 1.44 10.76 11.56
CA VAL A 20 0.25 10.62 12.41
C VAL A 20 -0.48 9.32 12.09
N SER A 21 -0.73 9.06 10.82
CA SER A 21 -1.42 7.85 10.38
C SER A 21 -0.58 6.60 10.65
N ASP A 22 0.71 6.61 10.33
CA ASP A 22 1.60 5.46 10.56
C ASP A 22 1.65 5.07 12.04
N VAL A 23 1.85 6.04 12.95
CA VAL A 23 1.87 5.76 14.39
C VAL A 23 0.53 5.21 14.90
N LEU A 24 -0.60 5.74 14.39
CA LEU A 24 -1.91 5.21 14.75
C LEU A 24 -2.09 3.76 14.27
N PHE A 25 -1.76 3.47 13.02
CA PHE A 25 -1.93 2.13 12.47
C PHE A 25 -0.98 1.12 13.09
N ASP A 26 0.27 1.50 13.37
CA ASP A 26 1.22 0.66 14.12
C ASP A 26 0.64 0.30 15.49
N LEU A 27 0.17 1.29 16.25
CA LEU A 27 -0.44 1.04 17.57
C LEU A 27 -1.68 0.15 17.49
N LEU A 28 -2.59 0.40 16.55
CA LEU A 28 -3.79 -0.41 16.39
C LEU A 28 -3.44 -1.85 15.99
N CYS A 29 -2.48 -2.03 15.08
CA CYS A 29 -2.03 -3.35 14.65
C CYS A 29 -1.30 -4.11 15.77
N ASP A 30 -0.45 -3.43 16.55
CA ASP A 30 0.24 -4.02 17.71
C ASP A 30 -0.76 -4.49 18.77
N LEU A 31 -1.85 -3.76 18.95
CA LEU A 31 -2.95 -4.13 19.85
C LEU A 31 -3.90 -5.18 19.26
N GLY A 32 -3.66 -5.67 18.04
CA GLY A 32 -4.55 -6.61 17.35
C GLY A 32 -5.90 -6.02 16.93
N LYS A 33 -6.04 -4.70 16.98
CA LYS A 33 -7.27 -3.94 16.68
C LYS A 33 -7.45 -3.73 15.17
N LEU A 34 -7.50 -4.83 14.44
CA LEU A 34 -7.56 -4.82 12.98
C LEU A 34 -8.84 -4.15 12.46
N VAL A 35 -9.98 -4.32 13.15
CA VAL A 35 -11.26 -3.70 12.75
C VAL A 35 -11.17 -2.18 12.85
N GLU A 36 -10.58 -1.66 13.92
CA GLU A 36 -10.38 -0.23 14.08
C GLU A 36 -9.36 0.33 13.08
N ALA A 37 -8.29 -0.41 12.79
CA ALA A 37 -7.30 -0.03 11.79
C ALA A 37 -7.94 0.07 10.39
N GLU A 38 -8.71 -0.94 9.99
CA GLU A 38 -9.43 -0.93 8.71
C GLU A 38 -10.43 0.23 8.62
N LYS A 39 -11.18 0.49 9.69
CA LYS A 39 -12.09 1.65 9.76
C LYS A 39 -11.35 2.98 9.59
N CYS A 40 -10.24 3.18 10.30
CA CYS A 40 -9.46 4.41 10.18
C CYS A 40 -8.88 4.56 8.77
N PHE A 41 -8.42 3.47 8.15
CA PHE A 41 -7.95 3.47 6.78
C PHE A 41 -9.04 3.91 5.80
N LEU A 42 -10.22 3.31 5.89
CA LEU A 42 -11.37 3.65 5.03
C LEU A 42 -11.79 5.12 5.18
N GLN A 43 -11.81 5.66 6.41
CA GLN A 43 -12.09 7.08 6.64
C GLN A 43 -11.14 8.00 5.86
N MET A 44 -9.85 7.64 5.74
CA MET A 44 -8.90 8.42 4.92
C MET A 44 -9.29 8.38 3.44
N ILE A 45 -9.64 7.19 2.93
CA ILE A 45 -10.01 7.01 1.52
C ILE A 45 -11.25 7.82 1.17
N GLU A 46 -12.29 7.75 2.00
CA GLU A 46 -13.55 8.50 1.84
C GLU A 46 -13.31 10.01 1.77
N LYS A 47 -12.32 10.50 2.53
CA LYS A 47 -11.93 11.91 2.56
C LYS A 47 -10.85 12.26 1.52
N ARG A 48 -10.53 11.35 0.59
CA ARG A 48 -9.47 11.53 -0.43
C ARG A 48 -8.08 11.83 0.16
N GLN A 49 -7.84 11.39 1.39
CA GLN A 49 -6.56 11.49 2.07
C GLN A 49 -5.81 10.18 1.85
N LYS A 50 -4.68 10.23 1.14
CA LYS A 50 -3.94 9.01 0.75
C LYS A 50 -3.23 8.39 1.97
N PRO A 51 -3.50 7.12 2.32
CA PRO A 51 -2.70 6.41 3.32
C PRO A 51 -1.28 6.16 2.82
N SER A 52 -0.34 6.06 3.75
CA SER A 52 1.05 5.76 3.40
C SER A 52 1.22 4.29 2.97
N ASN A 53 2.33 4.00 2.28
CA ASN A 53 2.71 2.61 1.99
C ASN A 53 3.05 1.81 3.25
N VAL A 54 3.55 2.48 4.30
CA VAL A 54 3.88 1.84 5.58
C VAL A 54 2.58 1.39 6.26
N SER A 55 1.62 2.31 6.41
CA SER A 55 0.26 2.03 6.88
C SER A 55 -0.40 0.86 6.13
N PHE A 56 -0.35 0.89 4.79
CA PHE A 56 -0.91 -0.17 3.95
C PHE A 56 -0.25 -1.53 4.21
N ARG A 57 1.09 -1.58 4.24
CA ARG A 57 1.83 -2.82 4.51
C ARG A 57 1.50 -3.37 5.90
N ARG A 58 1.43 -2.51 6.92
CA ARG A 58 1.16 -2.91 8.30
C ARG A 58 -0.20 -3.59 8.42
N ILE A 59 -1.25 -2.96 7.90
CA ILE A 59 -2.62 -3.51 7.92
C ILE A 59 -2.70 -4.80 7.10
N LYS A 60 -2.10 -4.82 5.90
CA LYS A 60 -2.09 -6.01 5.04
C LYS A 60 -1.47 -7.23 5.73
N VAL A 61 -0.32 -7.08 6.37
CA VAL A 61 0.34 -8.18 7.10
C VAL A 61 -0.57 -8.72 8.21
N LEU A 62 -1.22 -7.84 8.97
CA LEU A 62 -2.14 -8.28 10.02
C LEU A 62 -3.38 -8.99 9.45
N MET A 63 -3.90 -8.53 8.30
CA MET A 63 -4.98 -9.23 7.59
C MET A 63 -4.55 -10.61 7.08
N GLU A 64 -3.32 -10.76 6.60
CA GLU A 64 -2.76 -12.05 6.16
C GLU A 64 -2.68 -13.03 7.33
N LEU A 65 -2.18 -12.57 8.48
CA LEU A 65 -2.14 -13.37 9.71
C LEU A 65 -3.54 -13.76 10.22
N ALA A 66 -4.55 -12.93 9.93
CA ALA A 66 -5.95 -13.19 10.25
C ALA A 66 -6.71 -13.96 9.15
N ASN A 67 -6.02 -14.42 8.09
CA ASN A 67 -6.61 -15.10 6.92
C ASN A 67 -7.73 -14.31 6.20
N LYS A 68 -7.69 -12.97 6.24
CA LYS A 68 -8.70 -12.08 5.64
C LYS A 68 -8.34 -11.66 4.21
N TYR A 69 -8.26 -12.63 3.30
CA TYR A 69 -7.79 -12.39 1.93
C TYR A 69 -8.70 -11.47 1.10
N ASP A 70 -10.02 -11.54 1.28
CA ASP A 70 -10.96 -10.65 0.58
C ASP A 70 -10.77 -9.19 0.99
N ALA A 71 -10.54 -8.94 2.28
CA ALA A 71 -10.25 -7.60 2.80
C ALA A 71 -8.95 -7.01 2.22
N ILE A 72 -7.94 -7.86 1.95
CA ILE A 72 -6.69 -7.44 1.32
C ILE A 72 -6.92 -6.99 -0.13
N GLN A 73 -7.80 -7.66 -0.87
CA GLN A 73 -8.12 -7.22 -2.24
C GLN A 73 -8.85 -5.87 -2.23
N ASN A 74 -9.85 -5.71 -1.37
CA ASN A 74 -10.50 -4.42 -1.18
C ASN A 74 -9.48 -3.33 -0.81
N LEU A 75 -8.59 -3.59 0.14
CA LEU A 75 -7.55 -2.63 0.55
C LEU A 75 -6.65 -2.19 -0.62
N ARG A 76 -6.31 -3.11 -1.53
CA ARG A 76 -5.54 -2.81 -2.75
C ARG A 76 -6.33 -1.93 -3.72
N GLU A 77 -7.59 -2.23 -3.93
CA GLU A 77 -8.48 -1.44 -4.79
C GLU A 77 -8.63 -0.01 -4.25
N GLN A 78 -8.82 0.16 -2.94
CA GLN A 78 -8.90 1.47 -2.29
C GLN A 78 -7.61 2.29 -2.50
N MET A 79 -6.44 1.66 -2.41
CA MET A 79 -5.15 2.33 -2.68
C MET A 79 -4.97 2.70 -4.15
N ALA A 80 -5.48 1.87 -5.08
CA ALA A 80 -5.37 2.11 -6.52
C ALA A 80 -6.12 3.38 -6.97
N VAL A 81 -7.13 3.83 -6.22
CA VAL A 81 -7.86 5.09 -6.47
C VAL A 81 -6.93 6.30 -6.48
N PHE A 82 -5.78 6.24 -5.79
CA PHE A 82 -4.80 7.31 -5.73
C PHE A 82 -3.73 7.24 -6.84
N GLY A 83 -3.93 6.37 -7.83
CA GLY A 83 -3.05 6.17 -8.96
C GLY A 83 -1.80 5.33 -8.66
N PRO A 84 -1.13 4.82 -9.71
CA PRO A 84 0.04 3.99 -9.52
C PRO A 84 1.22 4.78 -8.95
N LEU A 85 1.81 4.22 -7.90
CA LEU A 85 2.94 4.76 -7.14
C LEU A 85 4.24 4.58 -7.94
N TYR A 86 4.58 5.46 -8.88
CA TYR A 86 5.92 5.41 -9.53
C TYR A 86 6.61 6.75 -9.76
N LEU A 87 6.11 7.88 -9.25
CA LEU A 87 6.75 9.18 -9.50
C LEU A 87 7.41 9.87 -8.29
N LEU A 88 7.32 9.36 -7.05
CA LEU A 88 7.76 10.16 -5.89
C LEU A 88 8.60 9.48 -4.79
N THR A 89 9.03 8.23 -4.91
CA THR A 89 10.04 7.68 -3.97
C THR A 89 10.94 6.70 -4.70
N GLY A 90 12.21 7.05 -4.84
CA GLY A 90 13.19 6.35 -5.68
C GLY A 90 13.60 4.95 -5.23
N GLY A 91 14.26 4.26 -6.16
CA GLY A 91 15.17 3.14 -5.88
C GLY A 91 14.55 1.74 -5.86
N GLU A 92 14.61 1.07 -7.01
CA GLU A 92 14.88 -0.36 -7.22
C GLU A 92 14.09 -1.43 -6.44
N GLU A 93 13.29 -2.22 -7.18
CA GLU A 93 13.58 -3.65 -7.39
C GLU A 93 12.78 -4.15 -8.60
N LYS A 94 13.42 -4.15 -9.77
CA LYS A 94 12.96 -4.90 -10.95
C LYS A 94 13.73 -6.21 -10.96
N LEU A 95 13.24 -7.21 -10.23
CA LEU A 95 13.72 -8.59 -10.31
C LEU A 95 12.55 -9.50 -10.69
N THR A 96 12.23 -9.53 -11.98
CA THR A 96 11.68 -10.72 -12.63
C THR A 96 12.38 -10.88 -13.96
N GLY A 97 13.55 -11.52 -13.92
CA GLY A 97 14.16 -12.10 -15.11
C GLY A 97 13.47 -13.42 -15.43
N THR A 98 13.06 -13.55 -16.69
CA THR A 98 13.30 -14.76 -17.47
C THR A 98 13.84 -14.28 -18.80
N PRO A 99 15.08 -14.62 -19.21
CA PRO A 99 15.53 -14.36 -20.56
C PRO A 99 14.87 -15.40 -21.48
N ASP A 100 13.97 -14.94 -22.35
CA ASP A 100 13.49 -15.78 -23.45
C ASP A 100 14.59 -15.83 -24.53
N LEU A 101 15.03 -17.06 -24.82
CA LEU A 101 16.26 -17.39 -25.53
C LEU A 101 16.08 -17.45 -27.06
N ASP A 102 14.89 -17.22 -27.61
CA ASP A 102 14.61 -17.63 -29.00
C ASP A 102 14.32 -16.49 -30.00
N SER A 103 14.52 -15.22 -29.65
CA SER A 103 14.12 -14.10 -30.53
C SER A 103 15.21 -13.42 -31.38
N LEU A 104 16.46 -13.89 -31.38
CA LEU A 104 17.50 -13.35 -32.28
C LEU A 104 17.85 -14.33 -33.41
N ASN A 105 16.87 -14.54 -34.30
CA ASN A 105 17.14 -14.96 -35.66
C ASN A 105 17.65 -13.76 -36.47
N VAL A 106 18.96 -13.63 -36.67
CA VAL A 106 19.50 -12.87 -37.80
C VAL A 106 20.44 -13.78 -38.58
N ASN A 107 19.88 -14.30 -39.68
CA ASN A 107 20.59 -14.97 -40.73
C ASN A 107 21.70 -14.10 -41.34
N HIS A 108 22.90 -14.67 -41.35
CA HIS A 108 23.78 -14.83 -42.52
C HIS A 108 24.34 -13.59 -43.26
N ALA A 109 25.67 -13.38 -43.12
CA ALA A 109 26.59 -13.01 -44.21
C ALA A 109 28.04 -13.27 -43.75
N ARG A 110 28.60 -14.46 -44.06
CA ARG A 110 29.66 -14.72 -45.06
C ARG A 110 31.09 -14.31 -44.64
N ARG A 111 31.90 -15.37 -44.35
CA ARG A 111 33.26 -15.69 -44.85
C ARG A 111 33.93 -14.57 -45.67
N ASN A 112 35.16 -14.14 -45.38
CA ASN A 112 36.43 -14.88 -45.22
C ASN A 112 37.38 -14.11 -44.32
#